data_AF-A0A8S0GW93-F1
#
_entry.id   AF-A0A8S0GW93-F1
#
_cell.length_a   1.000
_cell.length_b   1.000
_cell.length_c   1.000
_cell.angle_alpha   90.00
_cell.angle_beta   90.00
_cell.angle_gamma   90.00
#
_symmetry.space_group_name_H-M   'P 1'
#
loop_
_entity.id
_entity.type
_entity.pdbx_description
1 polymer ?
#
loop_
_entity_poly.entity_id
_entity_poly.type
_entity_poly.pdbx_seq_one_letter_code
_entity_poly.pdbx_strand_id
1 'polypeptide(L)'
;MQIPTLQLPDGSILTESAAILIHLGLEFPDSGLLPAPASARAQVIRGLVYIAANCYSAIGILDYPERWISDPDEPLKARVRAAAAERLYRSWGLFAEQFASRPYFGGAAPGALDIQAAVVSRWSGAREHLRDSHPDFLALLQRIDREPRIAAVLARHWPPASS
;
A
#
# COMPACT_ATOMS: atom_id res chain seq x y z
N MET A 1 -7.91 -15.42 -10.48
CA MET A 1 -8.30 -15.16 -9.06
C MET A 1 -7.79 -13.78 -8.69
N GLN A 2 -8.64 -12.95 -8.10
CA GLN A 2 -8.26 -11.65 -7.55
C GLN A 2 -7.99 -11.84 -6.07
N ILE A 3 -6.82 -11.38 -5.59
CA ILE A 3 -6.45 -11.38 -4.19
C ILE A 3 -6.23 -9.93 -3.75
N PRO A 4 -6.58 -9.56 -2.51
CA PRO A 4 -7.22 -10.39 -1.47
C PRO A 4 -8.75 -10.49 -1.61
N THR A 5 -9.33 -11.50 -0.94
CA THR A 5 -10.78 -11.64 -0.71
C THR A 5 -11.07 -11.80 0.78
N LEU A 6 -12.22 -11.31 1.24
CA LEU A 6 -12.74 -11.49 2.60
C LEU A 6 -14.16 -12.06 2.50
N GLN A 7 -14.42 -13.18 3.16
CA GLN A 7 -15.78 -13.69 3.33
C GLN A 7 -16.39 -13.10 4.61
N LEU A 8 -17.55 -12.46 4.48
CA LEU A 8 -18.30 -11.86 5.58
C LEU A 8 -19.15 -12.91 6.31
N PRO A 9 -19.65 -12.63 7.54
CA PRO A 9 -20.44 -13.58 8.32
C PRO A 9 -21.72 -14.07 7.63
N ASP A 10 -22.30 -13.27 6.74
CA ASP A 10 -23.46 -13.62 5.92
C ASP A 10 -23.12 -14.48 4.69
N GLY A 11 -21.84 -14.82 4.50
CA GLY A 11 -21.32 -15.59 3.39
C GLY A 11 -20.99 -14.78 2.14
N SER A 12 -21.27 -13.47 2.11
CA SER A 12 -20.93 -12.60 0.98
C SER A 12 -19.41 -12.38 0.89
N ILE A 13 -18.92 -12.06 -0.31
CA ILE A 13 -17.49 -11.85 -0.58
C ILE A 13 -17.21 -10.37 -0.83
N LEU A 14 -16.29 -9.81 -0.05
CA LEU A 14 -15.71 -8.49 -0.27
C LEU A 14 -14.32 -8.63 -0.91
N THR A 15 -14.04 -7.78 -1.88
CA THR A 15 -12.75 -7.71 -2.59
C THR A 15 -12.19 -6.30 -2.51
N GLU A 16 -10.98 -6.10 -3.04
CA GLU A 16 -10.18 -4.87 -2.94
C GLU A 16 -9.59 -4.63 -1.54
N SER A 17 -8.25 -4.57 -1.46
CA SER A 17 -7.53 -4.37 -0.19
C SER A 17 -8.00 -3.13 0.56
N ALA A 18 -8.23 -2.01 -0.14
CA ALA A 18 -8.70 -0.77 0.48
C ALA A 18 -10.13 -0.92 1.03
N ALA A 19 -11.04 -1.54 0.29
CA ALA A 19 -12.42 -1.73 0.73
C ALA A 19 -12.49 -2.68 1.94
N ILE A 20 -11.70 -3.75 1.93
CA ILE A 20 -11.57 -4.69 3.06
C ILE A 20 -11.07 -3.96 4.31
N LEU A 21 -10.00 -3.18 4.20
CA LEU A 21 -9.45 -2.42 5.34
C LEU A 21 -10.44 -1.38 5.87
N ILE A 22 -11.17 -0.70 4.98
CA ILE A 22 -12.21 0.26 5.36
C ILE A 22 -13.34 -0.45 6.10
N HIS A 23 -13.83 -1.56 5.54
CA HIS A 23 -14.90 -2.35 6.14
C HIS A 23 -14.52 -2.83 7.55
N LEU A 24 -13.34 -3.44 7.72
CA LEU A 24 -12.87 -3.92 9.03
C LEU A 24 -12.72 -2.78 10.04
N GLY A 25 -12.24 -1.61 9.63
CA GLY A 25 -12.12 -0.46 10.54
C GLY A 25 -13.44 0.20 10.90
N LEU A 26 -14.49 0.05 10.09
CA LEU A 26 -15.85 0.52 10.40
C LEU A 26 -16.60 -0.48 11.28
N GLU A 27 -16.48 -1.78 10.97
CA GLU A 27 -17.13 -2.87 11.72
C GLU A 27 -16.52 -3.05 13.11
N PHE A 28 -15.21 -2.86 13.24
CA PHE A 28 -14.48 -3.00 14.51
C PHE A 28 -13.79 -1.68 14.88
N PRO A 29 -14.53 -0.64 15.33
CA PRO A 29 -13.96 0.68 15.63
C PRO A 29 -12.87 0.64 16.71
N ASP A 30 -12.98 -0.29 17.68
CA ASP A 30 -11.99 -0.48 18.74
C ASP A 30 -10.67 -1.12 18.26
N SER A 31 -10.62 -1.60 17.01
CA SER A 31 -9.40 -2.17 16.42
C SER A 31 -8.28 -1.14 16.23
N GLY A 32 -8.63 0.15 16.16
CA GLY A 32 -7.70 1.23 15.82
C GLY A 32 -7.30 1.29 14.34
N LEU A 33 -7.89 0.47 13.46
CA LEU A 33 -7.58 0.48 12.02
C LEU A 33 -7.95 1.80 11.35
N LEU A 34 -9.05 2.41 11.78
CA LEU A 34 -9.48 3.74 11.35
C LEU A 34 -9.58 4.67 12.57
N PRO A 35 -9.20 5.96 12.43
CA PRO A 35 -9.42 6.93 13.49
C PRO A 35 -10.89 7.08 13.88
N ALA A 36 -11.16 7.33 15.16
CA ALA A 36 -12.50 7.64 15.63
C ALA A 36 -13.03 9.00 15.11
N PRO A 37 -12.23 10.11 15.12
CA PRO A 37 -12.69 11.37 14.57
C PRO A 37 -12.95 11.27 13.07
N ALA A 38 -14.15 11.65 12.63
CA ALA A 38 -14.59 11.49 11.24
C ALA A 38 -13.67 12.20 10.23
N SER A 39 -13.15 13.38 10.57
CA SER A 39 -12.21 14.13 9.72
C SER A 39 -10.87 13.41 9.54
N ALA A 40 -10.30 12.86 10.62
CA ALA A 40 -9.09 12.05 10.56
C ALA A 40 -9.32 10.75 9.79
N ARG A 41 -10.46 10.09 10.03
CA ARG A 41 -10.88 8.90 9.28
C ARG A 41 -10.98 9.16 7.78
N ALA A 42 -11.55 10.28 7.38
CA ALA A 42 -11.64 10.68 5.98
C ALA A 42 -10.25 10.85 5.33
N GLN A 43 -9.26 11.36 6.05
CA GLN A 43 -7.88 11.46 5.55
C GLN A 43 -7.20 10.11 5.41
N VAL A 44 -7.42 9.18 6.35
CA VAL A 44 -6.93 7.80 6.25
C VAL A 44 -7.56 7.09 5.05
N ILE A 45 -8.88 7.22 4.87
CA ILE A 45 -9.59 6.65 3.72
C ILE A 45 -9.06 7.25 2.40
N ARG A 46 -8.84 8.56 2.34
CA ARG A 46 -8.23 9.22 1.18
C ARG A 46 -6.88 8.59 0.84
N GLY A 47 -6.04 8.29 1.83
CA GLY A 47 -4.74 7.66 1.62
C GLY A 47 -4.86 6.21 1.13
N LEU A 48 -5.80 5.43 1.67
CA LEU A 48 -6.04 4.05 1.22
C LEU A 48 -6.43 4.02 -0.27
N VAL A 49 -7.35 4.91 -0.64
CA VAL A 49 -7.80 5.08 -2.03
C VAL A 49 -6.66 5.60 -2.90
N TYR A 50 -5.83 6.53 -2.39
CA TYR A 50 -4.67 7.03 -3.13
C TYR A 50 -3.70 5.90 -3.49
N ILE A 51 -3.34 5.04 -2.52
CA ILE A 51 -2.43 3.92 -2.76
C ILE A 51 -3.03 2.97 -3.79
N ALA A 52 -4.32 2.62 -3.67
CA ALA A 52 -4.99 1.74 -4.62
C ALA A 52 -5.00 2.34 -6.04
N ALA A 53 -5.40 3.61 -6.17
CA ALA A 53 -5.62 4.25 -7.46
C ALA A 53 -4.33 4.67 -8.18
N ASN A 54 -3.25 4.96 -7.45
CA ASN A 54 -2.02 5.52 -8.03
C ASN A 54 -0.82 4.59 -7.93
N CYS A 55 -0.58 4.00 -6.76
CA CYS A 55 0.61 3.18 -6.54
C CYS A 55 0.36 1.74 -7.03
N TYR A 56 -0.72 1.11 -6.56
CA TYR A 56 -0.99 -0.29 -6.89
C TYR A 56 -1.41 -0.48 -8.35
N SER A 57 -2.12 0.50 -8.92
CA SER A 57 -2.45 0.51 -10.36
C SER A 57 -1.21 0.52 -11.26
N ALA A 58 -0.19 1.33 -10.92
CA ALA A 58 1.07 1.38 -11.67
C ALA A 58 1.84 0.05 -11.60
N ILE A 59 1.80 -0.63 -10.46
CA ILE A 59 2.40 -1.96 -10.29
C ILE A 59 1.72 -2.99 -11.19
N GLY A 60 0.40 -2.95 -11.33
CA GLY A 60 -0.32 -3.83 -12.27
C GLY A 60 0.11 -3.65 -13.72
N ILE A 61 0.47 -2.42 -14.14
CA ILE A 61 0.99 -2.13 -15.48
C ILE A 61 2.44 -2.63 -15.62
N LEU A 62 3.25 -2.52 -14.56
CA LEU A 62 4.63 -3.03 -14.55
C LEU A 62 4.70 -4.55 -14.70
N ASP A 63 3.86 -5.25 -13.93
CA ASP A 63 3.83 -6.71 -13.90
C ASP A 63 3.26 -7.28 -15.21
N TYR A 64 2.25 -6.61 -15.78
CA TYR A 64 1.50 -7.10 -16.95
C TYR A 64 1.26 -6.00 -18.00
N PRO A 65 2.32 -5.41 -18.60
CA PRO A 65 2.18 -4.31 -19.56
C PRO A 65 1.39 -4.71 -20.81
N GLU A 66 1.43 -5.99 -21.20
CA GLU A 66 0.69 -6.54 -22.34
C GLU A 66 -0.83 -6.39 -22.23
N ARG A 67 -1.39 -6.20 -21.02
CA ARG A 67 -2.83 -5.94 -20.84
C ARG A 67 -3.26 -4.56 -21.33
N TRP A 68 -2.31 -3.67 -21.59
CA TRP A 68 -2.54 -2.26 -21.91
C TRP A 68 -2.08 -1.88 -23.32
N ILE A 69 -1.63 -2.86 -24.10
CA ILE A 69 -0.94 -2.66 -25.38
C ILE A 69 -1.47 -3.68 -26.39
N SER A 70 -1.93 -3.20 -27.54
CA SER A 70 -2.21 -4.07 -28.69
C SER A 70 -0.91 -4.44 -29.40
N ASP A 71 -0.80 -5.69 -29.87
CA ASP A 71 0.38 -6.23 -30.57
C ASP A 71 1.72 -6.02 -29.82
N PRO A 72 1.85 -6.54 -28.57
CA PRO A 72 2.97 -6.22 -27.70
C PRO A 72 4.28 -6.90 -28.15
N ASP A 73 5.29 -6.11 -28.48
CA ASP A 73 6.69 -6.55 -28.56
C ASP A 73 7.48 -6.22 -27.28
N GLU A 74 8.65 -6.83 -27.12
CA GLU A 74 9.48 -6.57 -25.93
C GLU A 74 9.97 -5.11 -25.83
N PRO A 75 10.43 -4.45 -26.91
CA PRO A 75 10.80 -3.04 -26.85
C PRO A 75 9.66 -2.12 -26.35
N LEU A 76 8.43 -2.34 -26.79
CA LEU A 76 7.25 -1.57 -26.36
C LEU A 76 6.89 -1.90 -24.91
N LYS A 77 6.88 -3.18 -24.52
CA LYS A 77 6.67 -3.58 -23.12
C LYS A 77 7.71 -2.96 -22.18
N ALA A 78 8.98 -2.94 -22.58
CA ALA A 78 10.06 -2.33 -21.81
C ALA A 78 9.84 -0.82 -21.60
N ARG A 79 9.43 -0.09 -22.64
CA ARG A 79 9.10 1.34 -22.52
C ARG A 79 7.90 1.60 -21.60
N VAL A 80 6.87 0.77 -21.67
CA VAL A 80 5.69 0.89 -20.79
C VAL A 80 6.06 0.59 -19.33
N ARG A 81 6.87 -0.46 -19.08
CA ARG A 81 7.40 -0.72 -17.74
C ARG A 81 8.19 0.47 -17.20
N ALA A 82 9.10 1.04 -17.99
CA ALA A 82 9.87 2.20 -17.57
C ALA A 82 8.98 3.41 -17.19
N ALA A 83 7.98 3.73 -18.02
CA ALA A 83 7.04 4.81 -17.74
C ALA A 83 6.18 4.54 -16.49
N ALA A 84 5.75 3.29 -16.29
CA ALA A 84 4.96 2.90 -15.12
C ALA A 84 5.80 2.94 -13.82
N ALA A 85 7.09 2.57 -13.87
CA ALA A 85 8.01 2.72 -12.74
C ALA A 85 8.19 4.20 -12.36
N GLU A 86 8.44 5.07 -13.35
CA GLU A 86 8.54 6.52 -13.11
C GLU A 86 7.27 7.07 -12.45
N ARG A 87 6.10 6.67 -12.96
CA ARG A 87 4.80 7.06 -12.38
C ARG A 87 4.66 6.57 -10.94
N LEU A 88 5.01 5.31 -10.66
CA LEU A 88 4.96 4.72 -9.33
C LEU A 88 5.84 5.51 -8.34
N TYR A 89 7.08 5.79 -8.71
CA TYR A 89 8.03 6.52 -7.87
C TYR A 89 7.54 7.94 -7.57
N ARG A 90 7.02 8.63 -8.59
CA ARG A 90 6.40 9.95 -8.41
C ARG A 90 5.20 9.90 -7.48
N SER A 91 4.33 8.89 -7.61
CA SER A 91 3.17 8.72 -6.75
C SER A 91 3.55 8.47 -5.29
N TRP A 92 4.62 7.71 -5.03
CA TRP A 92 5.12 7.55 -3.67
C TRP A 92 5.74 8.82 -3.08
N GLY A 93 6.46 9.61 -3.88
CA GLY A 93 6.96 10.92 -3.44
C GLY A 93 5.82 11.86 -3.06
N LEU A 94 4.82 12.01 -3.94
CA LEU A 94 3.62 12.81 -3.64
C LEU A 94 2.87 12.29 -2.40
N PHE A 95 2.81 10.97 -2.21
CA PHE A 95 2.21 10.40 -1.01
C PHE A 95 2.99 10.78 0.25
N ALA A 96 4.32 10.70 0.22
CA ALA A 96 5.18 11.09 1.34
C ALA A 96 5.03 12.58 1.69
N GLU A 97 4.86 13.45 0.70
CA GLU A 97 4.69 14.89 0.88
C GLU A 97 3.29 15.27 1.40
N GLN A 98 2.24 14.62 0.89
CA GLN A 98 0.85 15.04 1.15
C GLN A 98 0.21 14.40 2.39
N PHE A 99 0.77 13.29 2.88
CA PHE A 99 0.20 12.56 4.00
C PHE A 99 1.13 12.69 5.21
N ALA A 100 0.86 13.70 6.03
CA ALA A 100 1.58 13.89 7.29
C ALA A 100 1.35 12.69 8.23
N SER A 101 2.41 12.25 8.91
CA SER A 101 2.36 11.16 9.89
C SER A 101 2.93 11.63 11.23
N ARG A 102 2.23 11.41 12.35
CA ARG A 102 2.76 11.65 13.71
C ARG A 102 2.05 10.77 14.76
N PRO A 103 2.70 9.73 15.32
CA PRO A 103 3.82 8.95 14.77
C PRO A 103 3.42 8.06 13.57
N TYR A 104 2.13 7.79 13.36
CA TYR A 104 1.60 7.04 12.21
C TYR A 104 0.57 7.89 11.47
N PHE A 105 0.05 7.41 10.34
CA PHE A 105 -0.96 8.16 9.57
C PHE A 105 -2.26 8.37 10.35
N GLY A 106 -2.64 7.37 11.16
CA GLY A 106 -3.84 7.40 11.99
C GLY A 106 -3.65 7.97 13.40
N GLY A 107 -2.40 8.29 13.81
CA GLY A 107 -2.08 8.76 15.16
C GLY A 107 -1.08 7.86 15.89
N ALA A 108 -1.43 7.42 17.10
CA ALA A 108 -0.49 6.82 18.06
C ALA A 108 -0.04 5.39 17.75
N ALA A 109 -0.81 4.62 16.98
CA ALA A 109 -0.50 3.24 16.60
C ALA A 109 -0.73 3.03 15.09
N PRO A 110 -0.11 2.01 14.46
CA PRO A 110 -0.35 1.71 13.05
C PRO A 110 -1.81 1.36 12.78
N GLY A 111 -2.39 2.02 11.77
CA GLY A 111 -3.74 1.74 11.28
C GLY A 111 -3.74 1.10 9.91
N ALA A 112 -4.92 1.09 9.28
CA ALA A 112 -5.13 0.53 7.95
C ALA A 112 -4.19 1.11 6.88
N LEU A 113 -4.00 2.45 6.88
CA LEU A 113 -3.16 3.12 5.89
C LEU A 113 -1.68 2.78 6.07
N ASP A 114 -1.22 2.68 7.32
CA ASP A 114 0.14 2.26 7.64
C ASP A 114 0.41 0.85 7.10
N ILE A 115 -0.52 -0.09 7.34
CA ILE A 115 -0.43 -1.48 6.86
C ILE A 115 -0.38 -1.52 5.33
N GLN A 116 -1.30 -0.83 4.66
CA GLN A 116 -1.34 -0.82 3.20
C GLN A 116 -0.08 -0.18 2.60
N ALA A 117 0.38 0.93 3.17
CA ALA A 117 1.60 1.59 2.71
C ALA A 117 2.84 0.71 2.91
N ALA A 118 2.97 0.06 4.07
CA ALA A 118 4.08 -0.83 4.36
C ALA A 118 4.15 -2.02 3.40
N VAL A 119 3.02 -2.63 3.06
CA VAL A 119 2.98 -3.77 2.12
C VAL A 119 3.24 -3.32 0.68
N VAL A 120 2.49 -2.35 0.16
CA VAL A 120 2.54 -1.98 -1.27
C VAL A 120 3.88 -1.34 -1.65
N SER A 121 4.52 -0.61 -0.73
CA SER A 121 5.83 0.01 -0.99
C SER A 121 6.98 -1.00 -1.20
N ARG A 122 6.80 -2.29 -0.86
CA ARG A 122 7.83 -3.32 -1.05
C ARG A 122 7.99 -3.77 -2.50
N TRP A 123 7.08 -3.39 -3.36
CA TRP A 123 7.04 -3.87 -4.74
C TRP A 123 7.69 -2.88 -5.70
N SER A 124 8.15 -3.42 -6.84
CA SER A 124 8.58 -2.63 -8.00
C SER A 124 9.66 -1.57 -7.73
N GLY A 125 10.57 -1.82 -6.77
CA GLY A 125 11.70 -0.92 -6.49
C GLY A 125 11.31 0.36 -5.72
N ALA A 126 10.09 0.47 -5.20
CA ALA A 126 9.61 1.73 -4.63
C ALA A 126 10.37 2.13 -3.36
N ARG A 127 10.68 1.19 -2.46
CA ARG A 127 11.47 1.47 -1.25
C ARG A 127 12.93 1.80 -1.58
N GLU A 128 13.48 1.23 -2.65
CA GLU A 128 14.81 1.57 -3.14
C GLU A 128 14.85 3.02 -3.59
N HIS A 129 13.87 3.46 -4.38
CA HIS A 129 13.74 4.85 -4.79
C HIS A 129 13.55 5.79 -3.59
N LEU A 130 12.67 5.41 -2.64
CA LEU A 130 12.38 6.21 -1.45
C LEU A 130 13.57 6.37 -0.50
N ARG A 131 14.53 5.44 -0.53
CA ARG A 131 15.75 5.54 0.29
C ARG A 131 16.52 6.82 0.00
N ASP A 132 16.55 7.22 -1.27
CA ASP A 132 17.31 8.39 -1.71
C ASP A 132 16.43 9.64 -1.74
N SER A 133 15.16 9.52 -2.15
CA SER A 133 14.27 10.69 -2.32
C SER A 133 13.54 11.12 -1.05
N HIS A 134 13.13 10.18 -0.19
CA HIS A 134 12.31 10.45 1.02
C HIS A 134 12.72 9.52 2.19
N PRO A 135 13.95 9.61 2.69
CA PRO A 135 14.48 8.69 3.71
C PRO A 135 13.67 8.66 4.99
N ASP A 136 13.10 9.78 5.42
CA ASP A 136 12.24 9.85 6.63
C ASP A 136 10.94 9.07 6.44
N PHE A 137 10.37 9.10 5.23
CA PHE A 137 9.19 8.30 4.91
C PHE A 137 9.54 6.82 4.85
N LEU A 138 10.69 6.46 4.28
CA LEU A 138 11.18 5.08 4.35
C LEU A 138 11.37 4.63 5.81
N ALA A 139 11.90 5.49 6.69
CA ALA A 139 12.07 5.19 8.11
C ALA A 139 10.72 4.95 8.81
N LEU A 140 9.67 5.69 8.46
CA LEU A 140 8.30 5.42 8.91
C LEU A 140 7.84 4.03 8.47
N LEU A 141 7.97 3.68 7.19
CA LEU A 141 7.58 2.36 6.68
C LEU A 141 8.31 1.24 7.40
N GLN A 142 9.62 1.41 7.65
CA GLN A 142 10.42 0.45 8.41
C GLN A 142 10.04 0.39 9.90
N ARG A 143 9.56 1.48 10.49
CA ARG A 143 9.01 1.45 11.85
C ARG A 143 7.71 0.66 11.90
N ILE A 144 6.84 0.82 10.90
CA ILE A 144 5.60 0.04 10.76
C ILE A 144 5.92 -1.45 10.61
N ASP A 145 6.92 -1.80 9.78
CA ASP A 145 7.34 -3.19 9.58
C ASP A 145 7.79 -3.88 10.88
N ARG A 146 8.33 -3.12 11.84
CA ARG A 146 8.84 -3.62 13.12
C ARG A 146 7.77 -3.70 14.21
N GLU A 147 6.56 -3.22 13.97
CA GLU A 147 5.48 -3.37 14.94
C GLU A 147 5.15 -4.87 15.10
N PRO A 148 5.11 -5.42 16.33
CA PRO A 148 5.03 -6.87 16.54
C PRO A 148 3.90 -7.60 15.79
N ARG A 149 2.69 -7.03 15.73
CA ARG A 149 1.54 -7.66 15.05
C ARG A 149 1.76 -7.67 13.53
N ILE A 150 2.34 -6.61 12.98
CA ILE A 150 2.65 -6.49 11.55
C ILE A 150 3.85 -7.37 11.17
N ALA A 151 4.95 -7.31 11.94
CA ALA A 151 6.17 -8.05 11.71
C ALA A 151 5.93 -9.57 11.63
N ALA A 152 5.09 -10.10 12.53
CA ALA A 152 4.74 -11.52 12.55
C ALA A 152 4.04 -11.99 11.27
N VAL A 153 3.22 -11.14 10.65
CA VAL A 153 2.56 -11.43 9.38
C VAL A 153 3.53 -11.26 8.21
N LEU A 154 4.30 -10.17 8.20
CA LEU A 154 5.29 -9.89 7.14
C LEU A 154 6.33 -11.01 7.03
N ALA A 155 6.80 -11.56 8.15
CA ALA A 155 7.78 -12.64 8.17
C ALA A 155 7.32 -13.93 7.45
N ARG A 156 6.01 -14.13 7.27
CA ARG A 156 5.44 -15.27 6.52
C ARG A 156 5.58 -15.11 5.01
N HIS A 157 5.72 -13.87 4.53
CA HIS A 157 5.77 -13.53 3.10
C HIS A 157 7.14 -13.01 2.66
N TRP A 158 7.87 -12.39 3.59
CA TRP A 158 9.25 -11.92 3.43
C TRP A 158 10.08 -12.36 4.64
N PRO A 159 10.49 -13.63 4.71
CA PRO A 159 11.31 -14.10 5.81
C PRO A 159 12.63 -13.31 5.86
N PRO A 160 13.15 -12.99 7.06
CA PRO A 160 14.45 -12.37 7.17
C PRO A 160 15.51 -13.27 6.51
N ALA A 161 16.47 -12.65 5.82
CA ALA A 161 17.59 -13.38 5.24
C ALA A 161 18.26 -14.21 6.35
N SER A 162 18.42 -15.51 6.11
CA SER A 162 19.12 -16.40 7.03
C SER A 162 20.52 -15.85 7.27
N SER A 163 20.84 -15.57 8.53
CA SER A 163 22.18 -15.17 8.97
C SER A 163 23.18 -16.32 8.81
#